data_AF-A0A842YKN1-F1
#
_entry.id   AF-A0A842YKN1-F1
#
_cell.length_a   1.000
_cell.length_b   1.000
_cell.length_c   1.000
_cell.angle_alpha   90.00
_cell.angle_beta   90.00
_cell.angle_gamma   90.00
#
_symmetry.space_group_name_H-M   'P 1'
#
loop_
_entity.id
_entity.type
_entity.pdbx_description
1 polymer ?
#
loop_
_entity_poly.entity_id
_entity_poly.type
_entity_poly.pdbx_seq_one_letter_code
_entity_poly.pdbx_strand_id
1 'polypeptide(L)' 'MVYDFLTLDDVDVSGKTVFLRADINSPLDPNTKRILDATR' A
#
# COMPACT_ATOMS: atom_id res chain seq x y z
N MET A 1 11.20 17.07 13.05
CA MET A 1 11.49 17.37 11.64
C MET A 1 10.19 17.85 11.03
N VAL A 2 10.19 18.97 10.32
CA VAL A 2 9.02 19.39 9.52
C VAL A 2 9.22 18.73 8.16
N TYR A 3 8.30 17.85 7.79
CA TYR A 3 8.30 17.21 6.48
C TYR A 3 7.55 18.12 5.51
N ASP A 4 8.14 18.39 4.34
CA ASP A 4 7.56 19.28 3.31
C ASP A 4 6.73 18.47 2.30
N PHE A 5 5.72 17.75 2.80
CA PHE A 5 4.76 17.01 1.98
C PHE A 5 3.43 16.80 2.72
N LEU A 6 2.36 16.64 1.94
CA LEU A 6 1.02 16.34 2.46
C LEU A 6 0.93 14.89 2.93
N THR A 7 0.18 14.67 4.01
CA THR A 7 -0.22 13.36 4.50
C THR A 7 -1.69 13.06 4.14
N LEU A 8 -2.19 11.88 4.50
CA LEU A 8 -3.61 11.55 4.30
C LEU A 8 -4.55 12.42 5.15
N ASP A 9 -4.09 12.94 6.29
CA ASP A 9 -4.89 13.80 7.16
C ASP A 9 -5.12 15.18 6.52
N ASP A 10 -4.31 15.56 5.52
CA ASP A 10 -4.36 16.85 4.85
C ASP A 10 -5.26 16.85 3.59
N VAL A 11 -5.83 15.69 3.21
CA VAL A 11 -6.59 15.53 1.94
C VAL A 11 -7.92 14.78 2.13
N ASP A 12 -9.01 15.33 1.57
CA ASP A 12 -10.29 14.60 1.50
C ASP A 12 -10.28 13.63 0.30
N VAL A 13 -10.37 12.33 0.60
CA VAL A 13 -10.38 11.25 -0.40
C VAL A 13 -11.78 10.73 -0.72
N SER A 14 -12.81 11.20 -0.01
CA SER A 14 -14.17 10.66 -0.13
C SER A 14 -14.73 10.85 -1.54
N GLY A 15 -15.22 9.76 -2.13
CA GLY A 15 -15.79 9.75 -3.48
C GLY A 15 -14.79 9.98 -4.62
N LYS A 16 -13.48 9.99 -4.34
CA LYS A 16 -12.43 10.19 -5.36
C LYS A 16 -11.78 8.86 -5.76
N THR A 17 -11.31 8.81 -7.01
CA THR A 17 -10.39 7.75 -7.45
C THR A 17 -8.99 8.07 -6.95
N VAL A 18 -8.46 7.25 -6.03
CA VAL A 18 -7.13 7.44 -5.44
C VAL A 18 -6.14 6.43 -6.00
N PHE A 19 -4.99 6.91 -6.48
CA PHE A 19 -3.88 6.05 -6.85
C PHE A 19 -3.00 5.78 -5.62
N LEU A 20 -2.95 4.52 -5.20
CA LEU A 20 -2.13 4.06 -4.07
C LEU A 20 -0.95 3.24 -4.58
N ARG A 21 0.27 3.65 -4.21
CA ARG A 21 1.46 2.82 -4.38
C ARG A 21 1.74 2.07 -3.08
N ALA A 22 1.42 0.78 -3.05
CA ALA A 22 1.72 -0.12 -1.94
C ALA A 22 2.91 -1.05 -2.27
N ASP A 23 3.67 -1.44 -1.25
CA ASP A 23 4.62 -2.55 -1.33
C ASP A 23 3.87 -3.86 -1.09
N ILE A 24 3.56 -4.57 -2.17
CA ILE A 24 2.85 -5.86 -2.14
C ILE A 24 3.79 -7.03 -2.46
N ASN A 25 5.08 -6.86 -2.19
CA ASN A 25 6.10 -7.86 -2.51
C ASN A 25 6.17 -8.97 -1.45
N SER A 26 5.15 -9.83 -1.43
CA SER A 26 5.11 -11.02 -0.57
C SER A 26 5.67 -12.27 -1.26
N PRO A 27 6.34 -13.16 -0.52
CA PRO A 27 6.78 -14.45 -1.05
C PRO A 27 5.58 -15.34 -1.40
N LEU A 28 5.65 -16.03 -2.54
CA LEU A 28 4.63 -16.95 -3.02
C LEU A 28 5.16 -18.38 -3.08
N ASP A 29 4.30 -19.35 -2.76
CA ASP A 29 4.58 -20.75 -3.03
C ASP A 29 4.74 -20.95 -4.56
N PRO A 30 5.84 -21.56 -5.02
CA PRO A 30 6.16 -21.61 -6.45
C PRO A 30 5.16 -22.44 -7.26
N ASN A 31 4.46 -23.40 -6.65
CA ASN A 31 3.57 -24.33 -7.33
C ASN A 31 2.12 -23.85 -7.28
N THR A 32 1.65 -23.41 -6.12
CA THR A 32 0.26 -23.04 -5.84
C THR A 32 0.00 -21.55 -5.96
N LYS A 33 1.06 -20.74 -6.01
CA LYS A 33 1.02 -19.26 -6.01
C LYS A 33 0.32 -18.66 -4.78
N ARG A 34 0.16 -19.45 -3.72
CA ARG A 34 -0.38 -18.96 -2.44
C ARG A 34 0.63 -18.05 -1.75
N ILE A 35 0.12 -17.03 -1.08
CA ILE A 35 0.92 -16.14 -0.23
C ILE A 35 1.45 -16.95 0.96
N LEU A 36 2.76 -16.96 1.13
CA LEU A 36 3.42 -17.63 2.26
C LEU A 36 3.50 -16.72 3.49
N ASP A 37 3.55 -15.40 3.27
CA ASP A 37 3.65 -14.38 4.31
C ASP A 37 2.86 -13.12 3.89
N ALA A 38 1.94 -12.69 4.77
CA ALA A 38 1.03 -11.56 4.57
C ALA A 38 1.35 -10.37 5.50
N THR A 39 2.60 -10.25 5.97
CA THR A 39 3.06 -9.13 6.82
C THR A 39 3.32 -7.82 6.05
N ARG A 40 3.32 -7.86 4.71
CA ARG A 40 3.56 -6.72 3.84
C ARG A 40 2.27 -6.07 3.37
#